data_AF-A0A960STC8-F1
#
_entry.id   AF-A0A960STC8-F1
#
_cell.length_a   1.000
_cell.length_b   1.000
_cell.length_c   1.000
_cell.angle_alpha   90.00
_cell.angle_beta   90.00
_cell.angle_gamma   90.00
#
_symmetry.space_group_name_H-M   'P 1'
#
loop_
_entity.id
_entity.type
_entity.pdbx_description
1 polymer ?
#
loop_
_entity_poly.entity_id
_entity_poly.type
_entity_poly.pdbx_seq_one_letter_code
_entity_poly.pdbx_strand_id
1 'polypeptide(L)'
;MKKSEILRHGRHYKRTGEIRDELVPFFDQSGMWLGDLQLWQLNTHLDMLDRMRGAVLPVSRRTVRCRAGLRLLTSFVWDEPEPAWITYVEVGGSIRLSTKARVYAPNLRCVGGSLVSKTNAKVDFPQLRNVNGDLDVGTGVKFHARRLRQVGGNMTVPEYDFPFLRAVGGSLVIPWARSISAPQLRTVGASVEARFIRDFVAPELREVGRNFTIRGIVERIFVPKLETIRGEFLADQAIDISANRLRSVGLSIHTRKAKNFYRGTVKVGGKWYCHPDAKSQWEINEIARSALRDPGIEL
;
A
#
# COMPACT_ATOMS: atom_id res chain seq x y z
N MET A 1 -15.97 7.71 -5.08
CA MET A 1 -17.37 8.13 -5.37
C MET A 1 -18.32 7.17 -4.68
N LYS A 2 -19.40 7.66 -4.06
CA LYS A 2 -20.37 6.77 -3.38
C LYS A 2 -21.27 6.06 -4.40
N LYS A 3 -21.77 4.87 -4.06
CA LYS A 3 -22.70 4.08 -4.91
C LYS A 3 -23.89 4.90 -5.41
N SER A 4 -24.51 5.69 -4.53
CA SER A 4 -25.67 6.52 -4.87
C SER A 4 -25.37 7.57 -5.94
N GLU A 5 -24.18 8.17 -5.90
CA GLU A 5 -23.72 9.16 -6.88
C GLU A 5 -23.45 8.50 -8.23
N ILE A 6 -22.74 7.37 -8.24
CA ILE A 6 -22.44 6.58 -9.45
C ILE A 6 -23.74 6.25 -10.19
N LEU A 7 -24.72 5.68 -9.48
CA LEU A 7 -26.01 5.31 -10.06
C LEU A 7 -26.82 6.52 -10.52
N ARG A 8 -26.70 7.67 -9.84
CA ARG A 8 -27.31 8.93 -10.28
C ARG A 8 -26.73 9.39 -11.62
N HIS A 9 -25.41 9.34 -11.80
CA HIS A 9 -24.77 9.69 -13.06
C HIS A 9 -25.13 8.71 -14.19
N GLY A 10 -25.20 7.41 -13.91
CA GLY A 10 -25.66 6.41 -14.89
C GLY A 10 -27.12 6.63 -15.32
N ARG A 11 -28.02 6.97 -14.38
CA ARG A 11 -29.41 7.36 -14.71
C ARG A 11 -29.46 8.62 -15.57
N HIS A 12 -28.62 9.60 -15.26
CA HIS A 12 -28.54 10.84 -16.02
C HIS A 12 -28.10 10.58 -17.46
N TYR A 13 -27.05 9.80 -17.67
CA TYR A 13 -26.58 9.42 -19.00
C TYR A 13 -27.68 8.67 -19.79
N LYS A 14 -28.33 7.66 -19.19
CA LYS A 14 -29.41 6.91 -19.87
C LYS A 14 -30.58 7.80 -20.32
N ARG A 15 -30.82 8.92 -19.64
CA ARG A 15 -31.87 9.90 -19.97
C ARG A 15 -31.44 10.94 -21.01
N THR A 16 -30.17 11.34 -21.01
CA THR A 16 -29.71 12.56 -21.72
C THR A 16 -28.63 12.31 -22.76
N GLY A 17 -27.96 11.15 -22.73
CA GLY A 17 -26.72 10.90 -23.45
C GLY A 17 -25.50 11.64 -22.92
N GLU A 18 -25.65 12.51 -21.91
CA GLU A 18 -24.57 13.34 -21.40
C GLU A 18 -23.69 12.57 -20.40
N ILE A 19 -22.39 12.50 -20.69
CA ILE A 19 -21.39 11.92 -19.79
C ILE A 19 -20.90 13.00 -18.84
N ARG A 20 -21.06 12.77 -17.53
CA ARG A 20 -20.60 13.68 -16.47
C ARG A 20 -19.09 13.59 -16.28
N ASP A 21 -18.44 14.71 -15.95
CA ASP A 21 -16.97 14.79 -15.84
C ASP A 21 -16.42 13.84 -14.77
N GLU A 22 -17.17 13.60 -13.70
CA GLU A 22 -16.78 12.68 -12.63
C GLU A 22 -16.70 11.21 -13.12
N LEU A 23 -17.31 10.90 -14.27
CA LEU A 23 -17.24 9.58 -14.89
C LEU A 23 -16.06 9.41 -15.85
N VAL A 24 -15.42 10.50 -16.29
CA VAL A 24 -14.31 10.49 -17.26
C VAL A 24 -13.19 9.52 -16.88
N PRO A 25 -12.73 9.44 -15.61
CA PRO A 25 -11.68 8.50 -15.21
C PRO A 25 -12.02 7.02 -15.47
N PHE A 26 -13.30 6.66 -15.62
CA PHE A 26 -13.77 5.28 -15.82
C PHE A 26 -13.97 4.89 -17.29
N PHE A 27 -13.53 5.75 -18.21
CA PHE A 27 -13.32 5.38 -19.60
C PHE A 27 -11.87 4.94 -19.80
N ASP A 28 -11.57 4.22 -20.87
CA ASP A 28 -10.18 3.94 -21.28
C ASP A 28 -9.59 5.09 -22.11
N GLN A 29 -8.38 4.91 -22.62
CA GLN A 29 -7.71 5.88 -23.49
C GLN A 29 -8.36 5.99 -24.88
N SER A 30 -9.14 4.99 -25.31
CA SER A 30 -9.90 4.97 -26.56
C SER A 30 -11.30 5.60 -26.42
N GLY A 31 -11.68 6.01 -25.20
CA GLY A 31 -12.96 6.60 -24.87
C GLY A 31 -14.08 5.58 -24.65
N MET A 32 -13.76 4.29 -24.55
CA MET A 32 -14.72 3.23 -24.26
C MET A 32 -14.99 3.14 -22.76
N TRP A 33 -16.24 2.93 -22.40
CA TRP A 33 -16.63 2.76 -20.99
C TRP A 33 -16.01 1.48 -20.41
N LEU A 34 -15.28 1.63 -19.29
CA LEU A 34 -14.74 0.52 -18.53
C LEU A 34 -15.52 0.28 -17.23
N GLY A 35 -15.89 1.36 -16.55
CA GLY A 35 -16.26 1.31 -15.13
C GLY A 35 -15.08 0.94 -14.22
N ASP A 36 -15.37 0.64 -12.95
CA ASP A 36 -14.35 0.23 -11.99
C ASP A 36 -14.77 -0.96 -11.11
N LEU A 37 -14.25 -2.14 -11.42
CA LEU A 37 -14.47 -3.36 -10.62
C LEU A 37 -13.68 -3.38 -9.31
N GLN A 38 -12.64 -2.55 -9.17
CA GLN A 38 -11.86 -2.48 -7.93
C GLN A 38 -12.51 -1.55 -6.91
N LEU A 39 -13.14 -0.47 -7.39
CA LEU A 39 -13.82 0.49 -6.53
C LEU A 39 -15.29 0.18 -6.29
N TRP A 40 -15.97 -0.51 -7.22
CA TRP A 40 -17.42 -0.70 -7.14
C TRP A 40 -17.80 -2.13 -6.81
N GLN A 41 -18.85 -2.28 -6.00
CA GLN A 41 -19.50 -3.56 -5.78
C GLN A 41 -20.00 -4.13 -7.12
N LEU A 42 -19.93 -5.46 -7.27
CA LEU A 42 -20.31 -6.17 -8.51
C LEU A 42 -21.69 -5.74 -9.04
N ASN A 43 -22.69 -5.65 -8.17
CA ASN A 43 -24.04 -5.21 -8.55
C ASN A 43 -24.06 -3.78 -9.14
N THR A 44 -23.27 -2.87 -8.58
CA THR A 44 -23.17 -1.48 -9.01
C THR A 44 -22.45 -1.40 -10.34
N HIS A 45 -21.42 -2.21 -10.52
CA HIS A 45 -20.71 -2.31 -11.78
C HIS A 45 -21.61 -2.84 -12.90
N LEU A 46 -22.35 -3.93 -12.65
CA LEU A 46 -23.31 -4.50 -13.63
C LEU A 46 -24.41 -3.50 -13.99
N ASP A 47 -24.99 -2.81 -13.01
CA ASP A 47 -25.98 -1.76 -13.26
C ASP A 47 -25.42 -0.63 -14.13
N MET A 48 -24.17 -0.23 -13.88
CA MET A 48 -23.52 0.82 -14.66
C MET A 48 -23.16 0.35 -16.06
N LEU A 49 -22.75 -0.90 -16.25
CA LEU A 49 -22.51 -1.49 -17.56
C LEU A 49 -23.77 -1.48 -18.42
N ASP A 50 -24.94 -1.80 -17.85
CA ASP A 50 -26.22 -1.68 -18.57
C ASP A 50 -26.50 -0.22 -18.97
N ARG A 51 -26.37 0.69 -18.00
CA ARG A 51 -26.73 2.11 -18.21
C ARG A 51 -25.79 2.83 -19.17
N MET A 52 -24.51 2.49 -19.16
CA MET A 52 -23.46 3.12 -19.96
C MET A 52 -23.16 2.34 -21.24
N ARG A 53 -23.99 1.36 -21.60
CA ARG A 53 -23.80 0.57 -22.82
C ARG A 53 -23.74 1.50 -24.04
N GLY A 54 -22.68 1.36 -24.84
CA GLY A 54 -22.43 2.18 -26.02
C GLY A 54 -21.94 3.60 -25.74
N ALA A 55 -21.66 3.96 -24.47
CA ALA A 55 -21.08 5.26 -24.15
C ALA A 55 -19.66 5.38 -24.71
N VAL A 56 -19.45 6.43 -25.50
CA VAL A 56 -18.14 6.79 -26.06
C VAL A 56 -17.80 8.21 -25.65
N LEU A 57 -16.70 8.36 -24.92
CA LEU A 57 -16.18 9.66 -24.53
C LEU A 57 -15.45 10.31 -25.73
N PRO A 58 -15.77 11.55 -26.13
CA PRO A 58 -15.12 12.20 -27.26
C PRO A 58 -13.64 12.51 -26.97
N VAL A 59 -12.80 12.53 -28.01
CA VAL A 59 -11.34 12.74 -27.90
C VAL A 59 -10.99 14.02 -27.13
N SER A 60 -11.76 15.08 -27.33
CA SER A 60 -11.59 16.38 -26.65
C SER A 60 -11.70 16.30 -25.12
N ARG A 61 -12.29 15.23 -24.57
CA ARG A 61 -12.46 15.00 -23.13
C ARG A 61 -11.52 13.93 -22.58
N ARG A 62 -10.66 13.34 -23.41
CA ARG A 62 -9.76 12.26 -22.98
C ARG A 62 -8.42 12.79 -22.48
N THR A 63 -7.93 13.88 -23.05
CA THR A 63 -6.61 14.42 -22.73
C THR A 63 -6.67 15.93 -22.56
N VAL A 64 -5.74 16.46 -21.78
CA VAL A 64 -5.54 17.90 -21.63
C VAL A 64 -4.07 18.22 -21.61
N ARG A 65 -3.66 19.29 -22.30
CA ARG A 65 -2.30 19.79 -22.26
C ARG A 65 -2.13 20.70 -21.04
N CYS A 66 -1.07 20.48 -20.26
CA CYS A 66 -0.69 21.37 -19.18
C CYS A 66 0.79 21.76 -19.33
N ARG A 67 1.26 22.67 -18.46
CA ARG A 67 2.66 23.13 -18.45
C ARG A 67 3.67 21.99 -18.29
N ALA A 68 3.31 20.93 -17.55
CA ALA A 68 4.20 19.80 -17.31
C ALA A 68 4.23 18.79 -18.47
N GLY A 69 3.20 18.75 -19.33
CA GLY A 69 3.08 17.80 -20.42
C GLY A 69 1.62 17.46 -20.74
N LEU A 70 1.40 16.33 -21.42
CA LEU A 70 0.07 15.83 -21.73
C LEU A 70 -0.47 15.00 -20.56
N ARG A 71 -1.71 15.24 -20.16
CA ARG A 71 -2.41 14.44 -19.14
C ARG A 71 -3.49 13.62 -19.81
N LEU A 72 -3.57 12.34 -19.48
CA LEU A 72 -4.73 11.51 -19.79
C LEU A 72 -5.74 11.69 -18.66
N LEU A 73 -6.97 12.10 -18.97
CA LEU A 73 -8.05 12.29 -17.99
C LEU A 73 -8.76 10.97 -17.66
N THR A 74 -8.67 10.00 -18.56
CA THR A 74 -9.28 8.67 -18.46
C THR A 74 -8.32 7.65 -17.83
N SER A 75 -8.72 6.38 -17.79
CA SER A 75 -7.84 5.25 -17.47
C SER A 75 -6.99 4.85 -18.68
N PHE A 76 -5.86 4.20 -18.41
CA PHE A 76 -5.03 3.56 -19.44
C PHE A 76 -5.11 2.03 -19.29
N VAL A 77 -5.52 1.34 -20.35
CA VAL A 77 -5.60 -0.11 -20.41
C VAL A 77 -4.66 -0.62 -21.49
N TRP A 78 -3.83 -1.59 -21.16
CA TRP A 78 -2.96 -2.22 -22.15
C TRP A 78 -3.00 -3.73 -21.97
N ASP A 79 -3.52 -4.40 -22.98
CA ASP A 79 -3.64 -5.84 -23.02
C ASP A 79 -2.76 -6.54 -24.05
N GLU A 80 -2.10 -5.77 -24.90
CA GLU A 80 -1.28 -6.25 -26.00
C GLU A 80 0.15 -6.67 -25.58
N PRO A 81 0.75 -7.66 -26.27
CA PRO A 81 2.12 -8.09 -26.02
C PRO A 81 3.16 -7.07 -26.50
N GLU A 82 2.80 -6.19 -27.43
CA GLU A 82 3.68 -5.14 -27.96
C GLU A 82 4.03 -4.12 -26.87
N PRO A 83 5.24 -3.53 -26.93
CA PRO A 83 5.60 -2.43 -26.04
C PRO A 83 4.71 -1.19 -26.23
N ALA A 84 4.09 -0.73 -25.14
CA ALA A 84 3.49 0.60 -25.06
C ALA A 84 4.46 1.63 -24.49
N TRP A 85 4.47 2.80 -25.12
CA TRP A 85 5.17 3.98 -24.64
C TRP A 85 4.16 5.05 -24.23
N ILE A 86 3.99 5.23 -22.93
CA ILE A 86 3.09 6.24 -22.38
C ILE A 86 3.84 7.59 -22.35
N THR A 87 3.31 8.56 -23.07
CA THR A 87 3.86 9.93 -23.13
C THR A 87 3.24 10.87 -22.10
N TYR A 88 2.20 10.43 -21.38
CA TYR A 88 1.49 11.23 -20.39
C TYR A 88 2.34 11.49 -19.15
N VAL A 89 2.22 12.70 -18.59
CA VAL A 89 2.79 13.03 -17.29
C VAL A 89 1.89 12.60 -16.13
N GLU A 90 0.60 12.44 -16.39
CA GLU A 90 -0.39 11.98 -15.43
C GLU A 90 -1.49 11.16 -16.12
N VAL A 91 -2.01 10.17 -15.41
CA VAL A 91 -3.22 9.43 -15.75
C VAL A 91 -4.26 9.72 -14.69
N GLY A 92 -5.42 10.27 -15.09
CA GLY A 92 -6.50 10.67 -14.17
C GLY A 92 -7.27 9.49 -13.63
N GLY A 93 -7.46 8.45 -14.44
CA GLY A 93 -8.02 7.17 -14.03
C GLY A 93 -6.97 6.17 -13.54
N SER A 94 -7.28 4.90 -13.73
CA SER A 94 -6.45 3.77 -13.34
C SER A 94 -5.55 3.33 -14.50
N ILE A 95 -4.46 2.62 -14.19
CA ILE A 95 -3.64 1.90 -15.17
C ILE A 95 -3.90 0.41 -14.98
N ARG A 96 -4.33 -0.30 -16.04
CA ARG A 96 -4.59 -1.75 -16.02
C ARG A 96 -3.78 -2.45 -17.10
N LEU A 97 -2.86 -3.33 -16.69
CA LEU A 97 -1.95 -4.03 -17.58
C LEU A 97 -2.22 -5.54 -17.57
N SER A 98 -2.30 -6.15 -18.75
CA SER A 98 -2.49 -7.60 -18.90
C SER A 98 -1.22 -8.39 -18.59
N THR A 99 -1.37 -9.71 -18.64
CA THR A 99 -0.27 -10.66 -18.51
C THR A 99 0.75 -10.45 -19.63
N LYS A 100 2.05 -10.38 -19.30
CA LYS A 100 3.17 -10.14 -20.23
C LYS A 100 3.19 -8.75 -20.91
N ALA A 101 2.32 -7.82 -20.54
CA ALA A 101 2.35 -6.45 -21.04
C ALA A 101 3.74 -5.80 -20.83
N ARG A 102 4.16 -4.97 -21.79
CA ARG A 102 5.42 -4.23 -21.73
C ARG A 102 5.12 -2.75 -21.82
N VAL A 103 5.27 -2.00 -20.73
CA VAL A 103 4.85 -0.60 -20.68
C VAL A 103 5.95 0.28 -20.10
N TYR A 104 6.29 1.33 -20.83
CA TYR A 104 7.31 2.31 -20.47
C TYR A 104 6.66 3.69 -20.37
N ALA A 105 6.80 4.38 -19.24
CA ALA A 105 6.27 5.71 -19.03
C ALA A 105 7.33 6.62 -18.37
N PRO A 106 8.31 7.11 -19.15
CA PRO A 106 9.46 7.82 -18.59
C PRO A 106 9.10 9.16 -17.93
N ASN A 107 7.94 9.75 -18.27
CA ASN A 107 7.51 11.04 -17.76
C ASN A 107 6.34 10.96 -16.77
N LEU A 108 5.76 9.76 -16.56
CA LEU A 108 4.59 9.58 -15.71
C LEU A 108 4.93 9.84 -14.24
N ARG A 109 4.21 10.75 -13.59
CA ARG A 109 4.44 11.16 -12.19
C ARG A 109 3.31 10.75 -11.26
N CYS A 110 2.08 10.66 -11.76
CA CYS A 110 0.89 10.42 -10.95
C CYS A 110 -0.12 9.52 -11.67
N VAL A 111 -0.74 8.62 -10.91
CA VAL A 111 -1.94 7.86 -11.28
C VAL A 111 -3.06 8.24 -10.31
N GLY A 112 -4.15 8.78 -10.84
CA GLY A 112 -5.30 9.26 -10.07
C GLY A 112 -6.17 8.14 -9.52
N GLY A 113 -6.18 6.98 -10.18
CA GLY A 113 -6.80 5.75 -9.73
C GLY A 113 -5.79 4.70 -9.24
N SER A 114 -6.13 3.43 -9.46
CA SER A 114 -5.29 2.28 -9.12
C SER A 114 -4.31 1.95 -10.24
N LEU A 115 -3.20 1.30 -9.89
CA LEU A 115 -2.25 0.72 -10.83
C LEU A 115 -2.24 -0.79 -10.63
N VAL A 116 -2.68 -1.53 -11.66
CA VAL A 116 -2.80 -2.98 -11.63
C VAL A 116 -1.96 -3.57 -12.75
N SER A 117 -1.03 -4.45 -12.40
CA SER A 117 -0.23 -5.20 -13.36
C SER A 117 -0.36 -6.69 -13.11
N LYS A 118 -0.92 -7.41 -14.09
CA LYS A 118 -0.98 -8.88 -14.05
C LYS A 118 0.39 -9.51 -14.28
N THR A 119 0.47 -10.84 -14.17
CA THR A 119 1.71 -11.62 -14.10
C THR A 119 2.65 -11.42 -15.29
N ASN A 120 3.96 -11.55 -15.04
CA ASN A 120 5.03 -11.52 -16.06
C ASN A 120 5.13 -10.26 -16.93
N ALA A 121 4.50 -9.15 -16.54
CA ALA A 121 4.64 -7.86 -17.23
C ALA A 121 6.01 -7.21 -16.97
N LYS A 122 6.41 -6.29 -17.84
CA LYS A 122 7.56 -5.38 -17.65
C LYS A 122 7.04 -3.96 -17.64
N VAL A 123 7.20 -3.28 -16.50
CA VAL A 123 6.60 -1.97 -16.25
C VAL A 123 7.67 -1.04 -15.73
N ASP A 124 7.94 0.04 -16.46
CA ASP A 124 9.01 0.99 -16.14
C ASP A 124 8.48 2.42 -16.06
N PHE A 125 8.24 2.89 -14.83
CA PHE A 125 7.70 4.19 -14.47
C PHE A 125 8.68 4.95 -13.55
N PRO A 126 9.88 5.34 -14.04
CA PRO A 126 10.98 5.82 -13.21
C PRO A 126 10.69 7.15 -12.50
N GLN A 127 9.72 7.92 -12.99
CA GLN A 127 9.31 9.21 -12.44
C GLN A 127 8.04 9.14 -11.58
N LEU A 128 7.41 7.97 -11.44
CA LEU A 128 6.16 7.82 -10.70
C LEU A 128 6.39 8.13 -9.23
N ARG A 129 5.57 9.03 -8.68
CA ARG A 129 5.64 9.46 -7.27
C ARG A 129 4.40 9.10 -6.49
N ASN A 130 3.24 9.06 -7.14
CA ASN A 130 1.95 8.91 -6.47
C ASN A 130 1.04 7.95 -7.24
N VAL A 131 0.43 7.02 -6.50
CA VAL A 131 -0.74 6.26 -6.93
C VAL A 131 -1.83 6.56 -5.91
N ASN A 132 -2.91 7.20 -6.33
CA ASN A 132 -3.96 7.63 -5.39
C ASN A 132 -4.90 6.50 -4.99
N GLY A 133 -5.04 5.46 -5.82
CA GLY A 133 -5.74 4.22 -5.53
C GLY A 133 -4.82 3.11 -5.02
N ASP A 134 -5.18 1.88 -5.36
CA ASP A 134 -4.39 0.69 -5.02
C ASP A 134 -3.20 0.51 -5.97
N LEU A 135 -2.12 -0.07 -5.48
CA LEU A 135 -1.01 -0.57 -6.28
C LEU A 135 -0.97 -2.10 -6.14
N ASP A 136 -1.32 -2.81 -7.21
CA ASP A 136 -1.34 -4.28 -7.23
C ASP A 136 -0.42 -4.79 -8.35
N VAL A 137 0.70 -5.37 -7.94
CA VAL A 137 1.71 -5.94 -8.83
C VAL A 137 1.71 -7.45 -8.65
N GLY A 138 1.36 -8.16 -9.72
CA GLY A 138 1.33 -9.62 -9.74
C GLY A 138 2.72 -10.27 -9.71
N THR A 139 2.74 -11.57 -9.45
CA THR A 139 3.96 -12.38 -9.45
C THR A 139 4.67 -12.37 -10.81
N GLY A 140 6.01 -12.34 -10.78
CA GLY A 140 6.85 -12.35 -12.00
C GLY A 140 6.89 -11.03 -12.76
N VAL A 141 6.20 -9.99 -12.28
CA VAL A 141 6.27 -8.65 -12.87
C VAL A 141 7.58 -7.98 -12.51
N LYS A 142 8.26 -7.42 -13.53
CA LYS A 142 9.39 -6.51 -13.32
C LYS A 142 8.85 -5.08 -13.26
N PHE A 143 8.59 -4.59 -12.04
CA PHE A 143 8.01 -3.26 -11.80
C PHE A 143 9.08 -2.28 -11.31
N HIS A 144 9.33 -1.21 -12.07
CA HIS A 144 10.28 -0.17 -11.71
C HIS A 144 9.57 1.16 -11.45
N ALA A 145 9.48 1.56 -10.18
CA ALA A 145 8.93 2.86 -9.77
C ALA A 145 9.65 3.39 -8.53
N ARG A 146 10.98 3.45 -8.57
CA ARG A 146 11.80 3.74 -7.38
C ARG A 146 11.49 5.09 -6.72
N ARG A 147 10.97 6.07 -7.46
CA ARG A 147 10.60 7.40 -6.97
C ARG A 147 9.22 7.44 -6.28
N LEU A 148 8.51 6.31 -6.16
CA LEU A 148 7.20 6.23 -5.54
C LEU A 148 7.29 6.67 -4.06
N ARG A 149 6.41 7.60 -3.68
CA ARG A 149 6.36 8.19 -2.34
C ARG A 149 5.08 7.86 -1.60
N GLN A 150 3.99 7.62 -2.31
CA GLN A 150 2.68 7.40 -1.69
C GLN A 150 1.82 6.46 -2.53
N VAL A 151 1.15 5.55 -1.83
CA VAL A 151 0.01 4.78 -2.33
C VAL A 151 -1.20 5.14 -1.46
N GLY A 152 -2.28 5.63 -2.05
CA GLY A 152 -3.47 6.05 -1.31
C GLY A 152 -4.30 4.88 -0.80
N GLY A 153 -4.33 3.77 -1.54
CA GLY A 153 -5.01 2.53 -1.17
C GLY A 153 -4.05 1.46 -0.65
N ASN A 154 -4.41 0.20 -0.93
CA ASN A 154 -3.59 -0.97 -0.64
C ASN A 154 -2.39 -1.04 -1.59
N MET A 155 -1.30 -1.62 -1.11
CA MET A 155 -0.10 -1.90 -1.87
C MET A 155 0.24 -3.38 -1.76
N THR A 156 0.09 -4.12 -2.85
CA THR A 156 0.50 -5.52 -2.98
C THR A 156 1.62 -5.60 -4.00
N VAL A 157 2.81 -6.05 -3.55
CA VAL A 157 3.98 -6.19 -4.41
C VAL A 157 4.71 -7.50 -4.11
N PRO A 158 5.25 -8.19 -5.13
CA PRO A 158 5.99 -9.42 -4.91
C PRO A 158 7.32 -9.13 -4.23
N GLU A 159 7.98 -8.04 -4.62
CA GLU A 159 9.26 -7.58 -4.07
C GLU A 159 9.16 -6.11 -3.67
N TYR A 160 9.85 -5.74 -2.58
CA TYR A 160 9.88 -4.37 -2.10
C TYR A 160 11.15 -3.65 -2.56
N ASP A 161 11.02 -2.69 -3.48
CA ASP A 161 12.10 -1.81 -3.94
C ASP A 161 11.63 -0.35 -4.00
N PHE A 162 11.15 0.17 -2.87
CA PHE A 162 10.56 1.50 -2.78
C PHE A 162 11.26 2.38 -1.72
N PRO A 163 12.51 2.84 -1.99
CA PRO A 163 13.33 3.53 -0.99
C PRO A 163 12.77 4.89 -0.55
N PHE A 164 11.87 5.49 -1.34
CA PHE A 164 11.26 6.79 -1.04
C PHE A 164 9.80 6.70 -0.59
N LEU A 165 9.25 5.49 -0.41
CA LEU A 165 7.85 5.32 0.01
C LEU A 165 7.69 5.83 1.43
N ARG A 166 6.73 6.73 1.63
CA ARG A 166 6.43 7.39 2.92
C ARG A 166 5.13 6.93 3.54
N ALA A 167 4.12 6.62 2.72
CA ALA A 167 2.81 6.26 3.21
C ALA A 167 2.10 5.27 2.29
N VAL A 168 1.39 4.33 2.92
CA VAL A 168 0.37 3.47 2.30
C VAL A 168 -0.93 3.75 3.05
N GLY A 169 -1.96 4.23 2.37
CA GLY A 169 -3.23 4.58 3.03
C GLY A 169 -4.05 3.35 3.42
N GLY A 170 -3.91 2.25 2.67
CA GLY A 170 -4.49 0.95 2.98
C GLY A 170 -3.49 -0.01 3.62
N SER A 171 -3.51 -1.26 3.19
CA SER A 171 -2.61 -2.32 3.66
C SER A 171 -1.36 -2.43 2.79
N LEU A 172 -0.21 -2.69 3.40
CA LEU A 172 1.02 -3.08 2.73
C LEU A 172 1.15 -4.60 2.80
N VAL A 173 1.05 -5.28 1.66
CA VAL A 173 1.09 -6.75 1.55
C VAL A 173 2.29 -7.15 0.70
N ILE A 174 3.19 -7.93 1.31
CA ILE A 174 4.41 -8.44 0.67
C ILE A 174 4.40 -9.97 0.85
N PRO A 175 3.86 -10.72 -0.12
CA PRO A 175 3.60 -12.14 0.04
C PRO A 175 4.88 -12.99 0.14
N TRP A 176 5.96 -12.55 -0.52
CA TRP A 176 7.21 -13.31 -0.64
C TRP A 176 8.41 -12.37 -0.73
N ALA A 177 9.13 -12.14 0.36
CA ALA A 177 10.40 -11.42 0.30
C ALA A 177 11.42 -12.05 1.24
N ARG A 178 12.71 -11.98 0.91
CA ARG A 178 13.78 -12.41 1.84
C ARG A 178 14.03 -11.37 2.93
N SER A 179 13.94 -10.08 2.57
CA SER A 179 14.18 -8.94 3.44
C SER A 179 13.38 -7.75 2.90
N ILE A 180 12.93 -6.88 3.78
CA ILE A 180 12.25 -5.63 3.43
C ILE A 180 13.01 -4.47 4.08
N SER A 181 13.41 -3.50 3.24
CA SER A 181 13.97 -2.23 3.69
C SER A 181 13.09 -1.09 3.20
N ALA A 182 12.35 -0.48 4.13
CA ALA A 182 11.42 0.61 3.93
C ALA A 182 11.90 1.86 4.71
N PRO A 183 13.03 2.47 4.31
CA PRO A 183 13.74 3.45 5.13
C PRO A 183 12.97 4.75 5.36
N GLN A 184 12.03 5.10 4.49
CA GLN A 184 11.23 6.33 4.61
C GLN A 184 9.77 6.10 4.98
N LEU A 185 9.34 4.85 5.15
CA LEU A 185 7.94 4.52 5.40
C LEU A 185 7.55 4.99 6.80
N ARG A 186 6.51 5.84 6.90
CA ARG A 186 6.06 6.47 8.15
C ARG A 186 4.73 5.92 8.65
N THR A 187 3.81 5.62 7.74
CA THR A 187 2.44 5.24 8.09
C THR A 187 1.89 4.17 7.16
N VAL A 188 1.17 3.22 7.75
CA VAL A 188 0.31 2.28 7.03
C VAL A 188 -1.10 2.38 7.62
N GLY A 189 -2.05 2.86 6.83
CA GLY A 189 -3.38 3.21 7.34
C GLY A 189 -4.24 2.01 7.73
N ALA A 190 -3.99 0.84 7.15
CA ALA A 190 -4.58 -0.43 7.58
C ALA A 190 -3.50 -1.38 8.14
N SER A 191 -3.18 -2.46 7.44
CA SER A 191 -2.32 -3.52 7.96
C SER A 191 -0.98 -3.61 7.25
N VAL A 192 0.07 -4.01 7.97
CA VAL A 192 1.31 -4.54 7.38
C VAL A 192 1.20 -6.05 7.39
N GLU A 193 1.34 -6.69 6.24
CA GLU A 193 1.42 -8.14 6.12
C GLU A 193 2.63 -8.53 5.29
N ALA A 194 3.56 -9.27 5.89
CA ALA A 194 4.69 -9.85 5.18
C ALA A 194 4.89 -11.32 5.59
N ARG A 195 5.30 -12.15 4.62
CA ARG A 195 5.54 -13.58 4.85
C ARG A 195 6.91 -13.99 4.32
N PHE A 196 7.52 -14.94 5.02
CA PHE A 196 8.81 -15.57 4.65
C PHE A 196 10.01 -14.61 4.63
N ILE A 197 9.94 -13.49 5.36
CA ILE A 197 11.02 -12.51 5.47
C ILE A 197 11.92 -12.79 6.67
N ARG A 198 13.25 -12.62 6.51
CA ARG A 198 14.21 -12.65 7.61
C ARG A 198 14.28 -11.32 8.35
N ASP A 199 14.29 -10.22 7.60
CA ASP A 199 14.43 -8.87 8.13
C ASP A 199 13.27 -7.98 7.68
N PHE A 200 12.69 -7.24 8.63
CA PHE A 200 11.82 -6.10 8.35
C PHE A 200 12.44 -4.83 8.92
N VAL A 201 12.85 -3.91 8.06
CA VAL A 201 13.54 -2.68 8.46
C VAL A 201 12.72 -1.47 8.00
N ALA A 202 12.06 -0.79 8.94
CA ALA A 202 11.30 0.44 8.68
C ALA A 202 11.56 1.47 9.80
N PRO A 203 12.75 2.12 9.80
CA PRO A 203 13.19 2.99 10.89
C PRO A 203 12.30 4.20 11.14
N GLU A 204 11.59 4.67 10.11
CA GLU A 204 10.71 5.84 10.18
C GLU A 204 9.24 5.50 10.45
N LEU A 205 8.89 4.21 10.54
CA LEU A 205 7.50 3.78 10.70
C LEU A 205 7.02 4.17 12.10
N ARG A 206 5.89 4.88 12.17
CA ARG A 206 5.30 5.42 13.41
C ARG A 206 3.96 4.81 13.75
N GLU A 207 3.14 4.51 12.74
CA GLU A 207 1.78 4.04 12.95
C GLU A 207 1.37 2.95 11.98
N VAL A 208 0.67 1.94 12.51
CA VAL A 208 -0.12 0.97 11.76
C VAL A 208 -1.56 1.01 12.25
N GLY A 209 -2.48 1.37 11.35
CA GLY A 209 -3.88 1.64 11.70
C GLY A 209 -4.72 0.40 12.00
N ARG A 210 -4.22 -0.80 11.70
CA ARG A 210 -4.81 -2.09 12.07
C ARG A 210 -3.70 -3.05 12.52
N ASN A 211 -3.45 -4.13 11.79
CA ASN A 211 -2.59 -5.22 12.24
C ASN A 211 -1.17 -5.09 11.69
N PHE A 212 -0.18 -5.40 12.50
CA PHE A 212 1.20 -5.59 12.07
C PHE A 212 1.50 -7.10 12.12
N THR A 213 1.53 -7.75 10.96
CA THR A 213 1.65 -9.20 10.85
C THR A 213 2.87 -9.58 10.03
N ILE A 214 3.84 -10.23 10.68
CA ILE A 214 4.98 -10.84 10.01
C ILE A 214 4.99 -12.34 10.33
N ARG A 215 4.95 -13.18 9.29
CA ARG A 215 4.91 -14.65 9.41
C ARG A 215 6.09 -15.31 8.72
N GLY A 216 6.45 -16.52 9.16
CA GLY A 216 7.56 -17.30 8.61
C GLY A 216 8.84 -17.17 9.45
N ILE A 217 10.01 -17.32 8.83
CA ILE A 217 11.31 -17.28 9.52
C ILE A 217 11.77 -15.83 9.65
N VAL A 218 11.45 -15.19 10.77
CA VAL A 218 11.79 -13.79 11.04
C VAL A 218 12.94 -13.73 12.04
N GLU A 219 14.09 -13.24 11.60
CA GLU A 219 15.23 -13.02 12.50
C GLU A 219 15.07 -11.67 13.21
N ARG A 220 14.74 -10.61 12.47
CA ARG A 220 14.74 -9.25 13.01
C ARG A 220 13.60 -8.37 12.48
N ILE A 221 12.98 -7.63 13.40
CA ILE A 221 12.08 -6.51 13.09
C ILE A 221 12.68 -5.24 13.68
N PHE A 222 13.04 -4.28 12.82
CA PHE A 222 13.61 -3.00 13.20
C PHE A 222 12.65 -1.84 12.84
N VAL A 223 11.87 -1.43 13.84
CA VAL A 223 10.86 -0.36 13.77
C VAL A 223 10.97 0.58 14.98
N PRO A 224 12.16 1.15 15.26
CA PRO A 224 12.45 1.87 16.50
C PRO A 224 11.54 3.07 16.78
N LYS A 225 10.95 3.67 15.74
CA LYS A 225 10.03 4.82 15.85
C LYS A 225 8.55 4.45 15.89
N LEU A 226 8.22 3.15 15.83
CA LEU A 226 6.83 2.70 15.85
C LEU A 226 6.22 3.03 17.21
N GLU A 227 5.14 3.80 17.22
CA GLU A 227 4.47 4.30 18.42
C GLU A 227 3.16 3.55 18.68
N THR A 228 2.40 3.26 17.62
CA THR A 228 1.05 2.68 17.76
C THR A 228 0.77 1.63 16.70
N ILE A 229 0.19 0.51 17.15
CA ILE A 229 -0.52 -0.47 16.33
C ILE A 229 -1.96 -0.51 16.86
N ARG A 230 -2.97 -0.13 16.08
CA ARG A 230 -4.35 -0.09 16.60
C ARG A 230 -5.02 -1.46 16.69
N GLY A 231 -4.51 -2.46 15.96
CA GLY A 231 -4.97 -3.84 15.98
C GLY A 231 -3.99 -4.77 16.70
N GLU A 232 -3.72 -5.91 16.08
CA GLU A 232 -2.81 -6.94 16.61
C GLU A 232 -1.36 -6.72 16.16
N PHE A 233 -0.42 -7.06 17.03
CA PHE A 233 1.00 -7.22 16.66
C PHE A 233 1.36 -8.70 16.63
N LEU A 234 1.41 -9.28 15.43
CA LEU A 234 1.70 -10.70 15.20
C LEU A 234 3.11 -10.88 14.64
N ALA A 235 4.05 -11.26 15.51
CA ALA A 235 5.46 -11.52 15.18
C ALA A 235 6.00 -12.72 15.96
N ASP A 236 5.23 -13.81 16.03
CA ASP A 236 5.51 -14.97 16.89
C ASP A 236 6.88 -15.59 16.67
N GLN A 237 7.37 -15.54 15.44
CA GLN A 237 8.62 -16.17 15.03
C GLN A 237 9.82 -15.22 15.07
N ALA A 238 9.59 -13.92 15.33
CA ALA A 238 10.66 -12.93 15.41
C ALA A 238 11.57 -13.19 16.62
N ILE A 239 12.88 -13.20 16.39
CA ILE A 239 13.90 -13.42 17.42
C ILE A 239 14.31 -12.07 18.04
N ASP A 240 14.56 -11.07 17.20
CA ASP A 240 14.90 -9.72 17.61
C ASP A 240 13.83 -8.72 17.16
N ILE A 241 13.35 -7.89 18.09
CA ILE A 241 12.34 -6.86 17.82
C ILE A 241 12.80 -5.55 18.46
N SER A 242 13.11 -4.57 17.62
CA SER A 242 13.38 -3.19 18.02
C SER A 242 12.16 -2.32 17.72
N ALA A 243 11.27 -2.17 18.71
CA ALA A 243 10.14 -1.25 18.66
C ALA A 243 10.22 -0.25 19.82
N ASN A 244 11.29 0.55 19.82
CA ASN A 244 11.72 1.31 20.99
C ASN A 244 10.77 2.42 21.44
N ARG A 245 9.88 2.87 20.57
CA ARG A 245 8.89 3.90 20.89
C ARG A 245 7.47 3.35 20.99
N LEU A 246 7.30 2.03 20.94
CA LEU A 246 5.96 1.44 20.96
C LEU A 246 5.30 1.79 22.29
N ARG A 247 4.13 2.42 22.23
CA ARG A 247 3.35 2.86 23.38
C ARG A 247 2.08 2.07 23.55
N SER A 248 1.46 1.64 22.45
CA SER A 248 0.18 0.96 22.50
C SER A 248 -0.03 -0.05 21.38
N VAL A 249 -0.61 -1.19 21.75
CA VAL A 249 -1.20 -2.17 20.83
C VAL A 249 -2.67 -2.36 21.21
N GLY A 250 -3.58 -2.09 20.28
CA GLY A 250 -5.02 -2.05 20.58
C GLY A 250 -5.63 -3.42 20.92
N LEU A 251 -5.04 -4.50 20.40
CA LEU A 251 -5.45 -5.88 20.68
C LEU A 251 -4.28 -6.64 21.33
N SER A 252 -3.97 -7.84 20.84
CA SER A 252 -2.95 -8.71 21.42
C SER A 252 -1.57 -8.50 20.78
N ILE A 253 -0.52 -8.82 21.55
CA ILE A 253 0.87 -8.90 21.08
C ILE A 253 1.32 -10.36 21.11
N HIS A 254 1.92 -10.83 20.02
CA HIS A 254 2.39 -12.19 19.86
C HIS A 254 3.87 -12.17 19.46
N THR A 255 4.75 -12.39 20.43
CA THR A 255 6.22 -12.26 20.28
C THR A 255 6.94 -13.37 21.06
N ARG A 256 6.43 -14.61 20.93
CA ARG A 256 6.83 -15.75 21.76
C ARG A 256 8.30 -16.15 21.63
N LYS A 257 8.96 -15.86 20.50
CA LYS A 257 10.40 -16.12 20.31
C LYS A 257 11.32 -14.95 20.67
N ALA A 258 10.78 -13.75 20.88
CA ALA A 258 11.58 -12.56 21.13
C ALA A 258 11.90 -12.42 22.63
N LYS A 259 12.95 -13.10 23.09
CA LYS A 259 13.37 -13.12 24.52
C LYS A 259 13.61 -11.72 25.09
N ASN A 260 14.12 -10.79 24.27
CA ASN A 260 14.47 -9.44 24.68
C ASN A 260 13.36 -8.40 24.41
N PHE A 261 12.17 -8.85 23.99
CA PHE A 261 11.06 -7.96 23.67
C PHE A 261 9.92 -8.07 24.69
N TYR A 262 10.05 -7.28 25.75
CA TYR A 262 8.98 -7.00 26.69
C TYR A 262 9.19 -5.62 27.29
N ARG A 263 8.09 -4.90 27.56
CA ARG A 263 8.10 -3.57 28.19
C ARG A 263 6.81 -3.36 28.98
N GLY A 264 6.90 -3.27 30.30
CA GLY A 264 5.75 -3.04 31.17
C GLY A 264 5.01 -1.71 30.90
N THR A 265 5.65 -0.78 30.19
CA THR A 265 5.07 0.54 29.85
C THR A 265 4.18 0.55 28.61
N VAL A 266 4.15 -0.53 27.82
CA VAL A 266 3.31 -0.62 26.61
C VAL A 266 1.87 -0.97 27.02
N LYS A 267 0.91 -0.15 26.59
CA LYS A 267 -0.52 -0.43 26.78
C LYS A 267 -0.96 -1.50 25.79
N VAL A 268 -1.46 -2.63 26.28
CA VAL A 268 -1.98 -3.73 25.46
C VAL A 268 -3.45 -3.90 25.78
N GLY A 269 -4.32 -3.77 24.77
CA GLY A 269 -5.77 -3.93 24.97
C GLY A 269 -6.20 -5.39 25.15
N GLY A 270 -5.43 -6.32 24.57
CA GLY A 270 -5.62 -7.77 24.71
C GLY A 270 -4.55 -8.43 25.58
N LYS A 271 -4.14 -9.64 25.19
CA LYS A 271 -3.10 -10.40 25.88
C LYS A 271 -1.73 -10.17 25.21
N TRP A 272 -0.67 -10.14 26.01
CA TRP A 272 0.69 -10.21 25.49
C TRP A 272 1.23 -11.62 25.66
N TYR A 273 1.32 -12.35 24.55
CA TYR A 273 1.97 -13.65 24.46
C TYR A 273 3.47 -13.46 24.18
N CYS A 274 4.22 -13.11 25.22
CA CYS A 274 5.68 -12.93 25.14
C CYS A 274 6.43 -14.25 25.37
N HIS A 275 7.74 -14.24 25.12
CA HIS A 275 8.63 -15.31 25.55
C HIS A 275 8.57 -15.49 27.09
N PRO A 276 8.64 -16.72 27.64
CA PRO A 276 8.53 -16.96 29.09
C PRO A 276 9.48 -16.10 29.93
N ASP A 277 10.74 -15.99 29.51
CA ASP A 277 11.76 -15.20 30.23
C ASP A 277 11.68 -13.68 30.01
N ALA A 278 10.89 -13.20 29.03
CA ALA A 278 11.01 -11.81 28.58
C ALA A 278 10.63 -10.80 29.65
N LYS A 279 9.63 -11.13 30.48
CA LYS A 279 9.19 -10.27 31.58
C LYS A 279 10.27 -10.15 32.66
N SER A 280 10.78 -11.27 33.17
CA SER A 280 11.84 -11.28 34.18
C SER A 280 13.12 -10.60 33.69
N GLN A 281 13.49 -10.82 32.42
CA GLN A 281 14.64 -10.16 31.81
C GLN A 281 14.47 -8.64 31.75
N TRP A 282 13.26 -8.16 31.46
CA TRP A 282 12.97 -6.72 31.47
C TRP A 282 13.05 -6.13 32.88
N GLU A 283 12.50 -6.81 33.88
CA GLU A 283 12.54 -6.36 35.29
C GLU A 283 13.98 -6.23 35.80
N ILE A 284 14.84 -7.24 35.53
CA ILE A 284 16.28 -7.19 35.84
C ILE A 284 16.95 -5.97 35.16
N ASN A 285 16.64 -5.74 33.89
CA ASN A 285 17.21 -4.64 33.13
C ASN A 285 16.76 -3.27 33.66
N GLU A 286 15.53 -3.14 34.17
CA GLU A 286 15.06 -1.89 34.78
C GLU A 286 15.72 -1.63 36.14
N ILE A 287 15.93 -2.67 36.97
CA ILE A 287 16.68 -2.54 38.23
C ILE A 287 18.11 -2.06 37.95
N ALA A 288 18.80 -2.71 37.02
CA ALA A 288 20.15 -2.30 36.61
C ALA A 288 20.19 -0.85 36.09
N ARG A 289 19.20 -0.43 35.29
CA ARG A 289 19.09 0.97 34.83
C ARG A 289 18.83 1.96 35.96
N SER A 290 18.04 1.57 36.96
CA SER A 290 17.78 2.41 38.12
C SER A 290 19.05 2.61 38.96
N ALA A 291 19.78 1.52 39.24
CA ALA A 291 21.05 1.56 39.97
C ALA A 291 22.11 2.41 39.26
N LEU A 292 22.19 2.36 37.92
CA LEU A 292 23.10 3.20 37.15
C LEU A 292 22.71 4.69 37.11
N ARG A 293 21.46 5.04 37.40
CA ARG A 293 20.98 6.43 37.45
C ARG A 293 21.16 7.06 38.83
N ASP A 294 21.36 6.24 39.86
CA ASP A 294 21.53 6.68 41.24
C ASP A 294 22.85 6.13 41.78
N PRO A 295 23.99 6.82 41.59
CA PRO A 295 25.32 6.31 41.95
C PRO A 295 25.56 6.16 43.46
N GLY A 296 24.54 6.35 44.31
CA GLY A 296 24.64 6.35 45.77
C GLY A 296 24.23 5.06 46.48
N ILE A 297 23.88 3.98 45.78
CA ILE A 297 23.53 2.69 46.42
C ILE A 297 24.73 1.75 46.35
N GLU A 298 25.51 1.70 47.43
CA GLU A 298 26.47 0.62 47.69
C GLU A 298 25.70 -0.70 47.89
N LEU A 299 26.10 -1.74 47.15
CA LEU A 299 25.59 -3.11 47.25
C LEU A 299 26.17 -3.84 48.47
#